data_AF-A0A7X7QE60-F1
#
_entry.id   AF-A0A7X7QE60-F1
#
_cell.length_a   1.000
_cell.length_b   1.000
_cell.length_c   1.000
_cell.angle_alpha   90.00
_cell.angle_beta   90.00
_cell.angle_gamma   90.00
#
_symmetry.space_group_name_H-M   'P 1'
#
loop_
_entity.id
_entity.type
_entity.pdbx_description
1 polymer ?
#
loop_
_entity_poly.entity_id
_entity_poly.type
_entity_poly.pdbx_seq_one_letter_code
_entity_poly.pdbx_strand_id
1 'polypeptide(L)'
;GGIHEIYFPYILMKPRLILAAIVGGATGVLTNVILGNGLVASPAPGSIFAYMAMTPRGDHLLVLLSILLAAVASFFVAAVLMGFGRGEKAESAAGNLTDAELSAGTKESA
;
A
#
# COMPACT_ATOMS: atom_id res chain seq x y z
N GLY A 1 7.29 1.76 -13.35
CA GLY A 1 7.48 3.07 -12.70
C GLY A 1 6.16 3.79 -12.76
N GLY A 2 5.72 4.39 -11.67
CA GLY A 2 4.32 4.74 -11.49
C GLY A 2 4.12 5.71 -10.35
N ILE A 3 2.86 6.01 -10.06
CA ILE A 3 2.42 7.07 -9.12
C ILE A 3 2.80 6.76 -7.66
N HIS A 4 3.59 5.70 -7.43
CA HIS A 4 4.21 5.37 -6.16
C HIS A 4 4.89 6.58 -5.55
N GLU A 5 5.57 7.42 -6.34
CA GLU A 5 6.25 8.61 -5.83
C GLU A 5 5.32 9.58 -5.09
N ILE A 6 4.02 9.63 -5.41
CA ILE A 6 3.06 10.55 -4.77
C ILE A 6 2.54 9.99 -3.44
N TYR A 7 2.31 8.67 -3.34
CA TYR A 7 1.71 8.07 -2.15
C TYR A 7 2.70 7.41 -1.20
N PHE A 8 3.89 7.00 -1.68
CA PHE A 8 4.88 6.31 -0.86
C PHE A 8 5.32 7.10 0.37
N PRO A 9 5.53 8.44 0.30
CA PRO A 9 5.86 9.22 1.50
C PRO A 9 4.86 8.99 2.65
N TYR A 10 3.56 8.88 2.36
CA TYR A 10 2.53 8.62 3.38
C TYR A 10 2.60 7.19 3.94
N ILE A 11 2.98 6.21 3.12
CA ILE A 11 3.20 4.84 3.59
C ILE A 11 4.44 4.79 4.49
N LEU A 12 5.50 5.53 4.16
CA LEU A 12 6.74 5.56 4.93
C LEU A 12 6.61 6.34 6.25
N MET A 13 5.69 7.30 6.35
CA MET A 13 5.36 7.96 7.64
C MET A 13 4.86 6.96 8.69
N LYS A 14 4.26 5.84 8.27
CA LYS A 14 3.82 4.75 9.15
C LYS A 14 4.25 3.42 8.52
N PRO A 15 5.50 2.98 8.70
CA PRO A 15 6.09 1.85 7.96
C PRO A 15 5.26 0.56 8.00
N ARG A 16 4.46 0.35 9.06
CA ARG A 16 3.48 -0.75 9.13
C ARG A 16 2.52 -0.81 7.92
N LEU A 17 2.20 0.32 7.30
CA LEU A 17 1.34 0.42 6.11
C LEU A 17 1.96 -0.21 4.85
N ILE A 18 3.28 -0.50 4.85
CA ILE A 18 3.92 -1.27 3.77
C ILE A 18 3.24 -2.64 3.63
N LEU A 19 2.83 -3.26 4.74
CA LEU A 19 2.09 -4.53 4.73
C LEU A 19 0.78 -4.42 3.94
N ALA A 20 0.06 -3.31 4.09
CA ALA A 20 -1.18 -3.09 3.35
C ALA A 20 -0.92 -2.98 1.84
N ALA A 21 0.14 -2.29 1.42
CA ALA A 21 0.52 -2.18 0.02
C ALA A 21 0.93 -3.53 -0.59
N ILE A 22 1.68 -4.35 0.16
CA ILE A 22 2.06 -5.71 -0.25
C ILE A 22 0.82 -6.59 -0.42
N VAL A 23 -0.06 -6.61 0.57
CA VAL A 23 -1.29 -7.45 0.52
C VAL A 23 -2.19 -7.02 -0.63
N GLY A 24 -2.35 -5.72 -0.86
CA GLY A 24 -3.07 -5.20 -2.02
C GLY A 24 -2.50 -5.67 -3.35
N GLY A 25 -1.20 -5.44 -3.56
CA GLY A 25 -0.50 -5.86 -4.78
C GLY A 25 -0.59 -7.36 -5.01
N ALA A 26 -0.34 -8.16 -3.97
CA ALA A 26 -0.45 -9.61 -4.03
C ALA A 26 -1.88 -10.06 -4.37
N THR A 27 -2.91 -9.43 -3.79
CA THR A 27 -4.33 -9.75 -4.06
C THR A 27 -4.69 -9.49 -5.53
N GLY A 28 -4.24 -8.36 -6.10
CA GLY A 28 -4.48 -8.05 -7.50
C GLY A 28 -3.81 -9.05 -8.44
N VAL A 29 -2.53 -9.36 -8.19
CA VAL A 29 -1.78 -10.37 -8.97
C VAL A 29 -2.42 -11.75 -8.84
N LEU A 30 -2.78 -12.16 -7.62
CA LEU A 30 -3.42 -13.45 -7.36
C LEU A 30 -4.78 -13.56 -8.05
N THR A 31 -5.59 -12.49 -8.01
CA THR A 31 -6.87 -12.45 -8.73
C THR A 31 -6.65 -12.70 -10.21
N ASN A 32 -5.64 -12.06 -10.82
CA ASN A 32 -5.35 -12.26 -12.23
C ASN A 32 -4.90 -13.69 -12.54
N VAL A 33 -4.05 -14.27 -11.69
CA VAL A 33 -3.60 -15.67 -11.80
C VAL A 33 -4.77 -16.65 -11.73
N ILE A 34 -5.70 -16.44 -10.79
CA ILE A 34 -6.87 -17.32 -10.61
C ILE A 34 -7.84 -17.18 -11.78
N LEU A 35 -8.10 -15.96 -12.25
CA LEU A 35 -9.00 -15.70 -13.37
C LEU A 35 -8.38 -16.00 -14.74
N GLY A 36 -7.07 -16.31 -14.79
CA GLY A 36 -6.34 -16.59 -16.02
C GLY A 36 -6.21 -15.38 -16.95
N ASN A 37 -6.36 -14.16 -16.43
CA ASN A 37 -6.22 -12.93 -17.21
C ASN A 37 -4.86 -12.26 -16.94
N GLY A 38 -4.50 -11.29 -17.78
CA GLY A 38 -3.25 -10.56 -17.62
C GLY A 38 -3.17 -9.39 -18.58
N LEU A 39 -2.29 -8.44 -18.27
CA LEU A 39 -2.02 -7.32 -19.16
C LEU A 39 -0.99 -7.74 -20.22
N VAL A 40 -1.12 -7.22 -21.44
CA VAL A 40 -0.17 -7.50 -22.53
C VAL A 40 1.24 -6.97 -22.25
N ALA A 41 1.32 -5.93 -21.42
CA ALA A 41 2.55 -5.34 -20.92
C ALA A 41 2.29 -4.71 -19.54
N SER A 42 3.36 -4.41 -18.81
CA SER A 42 3.25 -3.67 -17.55
C SER A 42 2.69 -2.25 -17.82
N PRO A 43 1.59 -1.84 -17.17
CA PRO A 43 0.97 -0.54 -17.41
C PRO A 43 1.82 0.55 -16.77
N ALA A 44 2.31 1.47 -17.61
CA ALA A 44 3.05 2.65 -17.17
C ALA A 44 2.67 3.87 -18.04
N PRO A 45 2.47 5.08 -17.46
CA PRO A 45 2.47 5.39 -16.02
C PRO A 45 1.26 4.78 -15.28
N GLY A 46 1.30 4.75 -13.94
CA GLY A 46 0.29 4.07 -13.11
C GLY A 46 -1.10 4.71 -13.18
N SER A 47 -1.90 4.37 -14.18
CA SER A 47 -3.21 4.97 -14.46
C SER A 47 -4.21 3.91 -14.92
N ILE A 48 -5.49 4.05 -14.55
CA ILE A 48 -6.55 3.16 -15.03
C ILE A 48 -6.67 3.17 -16.55
N PHE A 49 -6.42 4.31 -17.21
CA PHE A 49 -6.38 4.37 -18.68
C PHE A 49 -5.27 3.51 -19.26
N ALA A 50 -4.09 3.48 -18.62
CA ALA A 50 -2.99 2.61 -19.04
C ALA A 50 -3.35 1.13 -18.86
N TYR A 51 -4.02 0.77 -17.74
CA TYR A 51 -4.57 -0.57 -17.56
C TYR A 51 -5.54 -0.94 -18.68
N MET A 52 -6.48 -0.05 -19.02
CA MET A 52 -7.45 -0.32 -20.08
C MET A 52 -6.82 -0.44 -21.47
N ALA A 53 -5.81 0.36 -21.77
CA ALA A 53 -5.07 0.27 -23.03
C ALA A 53 -4.26 -1.03 -23.15
N MET A 54 -3.76 -1.57 -22.03
CA MET A 54 -2.94 -2.79 -21.98
C MET A 54 -3.75 -4.05 -21.65
N THR A 55 -5.07 -3.95 -21.51
CA THR A 55 -5.93 -5.10 -21.25
C THR A 55 -6.28 -5.81 -22.58
N PRO A 56 -6.10 -7.13 -22.69
CA PRO A 56 -6.60 -7.90 -23.82
C PRO A 56 -8.11 -7.71 -24.05
N ARG A 57 -8.54 -7.78 -25.31
CA ARG A 57 -9.96 -7.66 -25.63
C ARG A 57 -10.75 -8.79 -24.97
N GLY A 58 -11.78 -8.41 -24.20
CA GLY A 58 -12.62 -9.34 -23.44
C GLY A 58 -12.35 -9.35 -21.93
N ASP A 59 -11.16 -8.93 -21.50
CA ASP A 59 -10.72 -9.07 -20.10
C ASP A 59 -10.91 -7.81 -19.25
N HIS A 60 -11.44 -6.73 -19.82
CA HIS A 60 -11.60 -5.43 -19.15
C HIS A 60 -12.33 -5.54 -17.80
N LEU A 61 -13.42 -6.32 -17.75
CA LEU A 61 -14.17 -6.51 -16.51
C LEU A 61 -13.38 -7.27 -15.45
N LEU A 62 -12.60 -8.28 -15.86
CA LEU A 62 -11.78 -9.09 -14.96
C LEU A 62 -10.59 -8.28 -14.42
N VAL A 63 -9.98 -7.41 -15.24
CA VAL A 63 -8.91 -6.50 -14.81
C VAL A 63 -9.45 -5.43 -13.87
N LEU A 64 -10.63 -4.87 -14.13
CA LEU A 64 -11.25 -3.92 -13.20
C LEU A 64 -11.62 -4.59 -11.87
N LEU A 65 -12.07 -5.85 -11.91
CA LEU A 65 -12.34 -6.63 -10.71
C LEU A 65 -11.07 -6.86 -9.88
N SER A 66 -9.93 -7.17 -10.50
CA SER A 66 -8.69 -7.34 -9.76
C SER A 66 -8.16 -6.05 -9.14
N ILE A 67 -8.32 -4.92 -9.82
CA ILE A 67 -8.02 -3.59 -9.27
C ILE A 67 -8.93 -3.30 -8.06
N LEU A 68 -10.23 -3.60 -8.18
CA LEU A 68 -11.18 -3.40 -7.09
C LEU A 68 -10.82 -4.27 -5.87
N LEU A 69 -10.51 -5.56 -6.07
CA LEU A 69 -10.13 -6.46 -4.99
C LEU A 69 -8.80 -6.05 -4.34
N ALA A 70 -7.81 -5.61 -5.12
CA ALA A 70 -6.56 -5.08 -4.60
C ALA A 70 -6.79 -3.83 -3.73
N ALA A 71 -7.65 -2.91 -4.17
CA ALA A 71 -8.01 -1.71 -3.42
C ALA A 71 -8.73 -2.06 -2.11
N VAL A 72 -9.71 -2.95 -2.17
CA VAL A 72 -10.46 -3.43 -1.00
C VAL A 72 -9.54 -4.10 0.02
N ALA A 73 -8.68 -5.01 -0.43
CA ALA A 73 -7.72 -5.70 0.44
C ALA A 73 -6.75 -4.71 1.12
N SER A 74 -6.18 -3.77 0.34
CA SER A 74 -5.30 -2.73 0.89
C SER A 74 -6.01 -1.88 1.93
N PHE A 75 -7.25 -1.48 1.62
CA PHE A 75 -8.06 -0.65 2.51
C PHE A 75 -8.36 -1.36 3.83
N PHE A 76 -8.79 -2.62 3.80
CA PHE A 76 -9.08 -3.37 5.01
C PHE A 76 -7.84 -3.58 5.88
N VAL A 77 -6.71 -3.96 5.28
CA VAL A 77 -5.45 -4.14 6.02
C VAL A 77 -4.97 -2.82 6.60
N ALA A 78 -4.99 -1.73 5.83
CA ALA A 78 -4.63 -0.41 6.31
C ALA A 78 -5.58 0.07 7.43
N ALA A 79 -6.89 -0.14 7.30
CA ALA A 79 -7.88 0.24 8.30
C ALA A 79 -7.66 -0.51 9.62
N VAL A 80 -7.37 -1.81 9.57
CA VAL A 80 -7.03 -2.62 10.74
C VAL A 80 -5.73 -2.14 11.38
N LEU A 81 -4.67 -1.92 10.58
CA LEU A 81 -3.39 -1.42 11.07
C LEU A 81 -3.53 -0.04 11.71
N MET A 82 -4.29 0.87 11.10
CA MET A 82 -4.57 2.20 11.65
C MET A 82 -5.53 2.18 12.85
N GLY A 83 -6.03 1.00 13.24
CA GLY A 83 -6.96 0.82 14.34
C GLY A 83 -8.28 1.56 14.13
N PHE A 84 -8.77 1.63 12.89
CA PHE A 84 -10.00 2.34 12.51
C PHE A 84 -10.07 3.78 13.08
N GLY A 85 -8.97 4.53 13.03
CA GLY A 85 -8.88 5.90 13.54
C GLY A 85 -8.51 6.02 15.03
N ARG A 86 -8.32 4.91 15.75
CA ARG A 86 -7.86 4.91 17.16
C ARG A 86 -6.34 4.74 17.28
N GLY A 87 -5.69 4.24 16.23
CA GLY A 87 -4.26 3.92 16.20
C GLY A 87 -3.33 5.14 16.09
N GLU A 88 -3.86 6.35 15.98
CA GLU A 88 -3.05 7.59 15.96
C GLU A 88 -2.40 7.87 17.32
N LYS A 89 -3.03 7.45 18.43
CA LYS A 89 -2.51 7.68 19.79
C LYS A 89 -1.38 6.74 20.22
N ALA A 90 -1.30 5.52 19.67
CA ALA A 90 -0.41 4.48 20.17
C ALA A 90 1.03 4.58 19.62
N GLU A 91 1.18 4.94 18.34
CA GLU A 91 2.51 5.08 17.70
C GLU A 91 3.21 6.39 18.10
N SER A 92 2.47 7.49 18.24
CA SER A 92 3.03 8.74 18.75
C SER A 92 3.57 8.60 20.17
N ALA A 93 3.01 7.70 20.98
CA ALA A 93 3.54 7.39 22.30
C ALA A 93 4.85 6.58 22.24
N ALA A 94 4.96 5.63 21.31
CA ALA A 94 6.16 4.80 21.16
C ALA A 94 7.35 5.58 20.56
N GLY A 95 7.13 6.42 19.55
CA GLY A 95 8.18 7.27 18.97
C GLY A 95 8.72 8.31 19.97
N ASN A 96 7.84 8.88 20.79
CA ASN A 96 8.23 9.84 21.83
C ASN A 96 9.08 9.20 22.94
N LEU A 97 8.87 7.91 23.27
CA LEU A 97 9.68 7.22 24.26
C LEU A 97 11.09 6.93 23.72
N THR A 98 11.20 6.46 22.48
CA THR A 98 12.50 6.22 21.84
C THR A 98 13.29 7.51 21.64
N ASP A 99 12.64 8.60 21.22
CA ASP A 99 13.30 9.90 21.03
C ASP A 99 13.72 10.53 22.37
N ALA A 100 12.94 10.32 23.44
CA ALA A 100 13.29 10.75 24.79
C ALA A 100 14.48 9.97 25.36
N GLU A 101 14.55 8.65 25.14
CA GLU A 101 15.68 7.81 25.56
C GLU A 101 16.97 8.16 24.79
N LEU A 102 16.89 8.41 23.48
CA LEU A 102 18.02 8.88 22.66
C LEU A 102 18.52 10.28 23.06
N SER A 103 17.62 11.18 23.47
CA SER A 103 17.99 12.52 23.95
C SER A 103 18.61 12.51 25.35
N ALA A 104 18.16 11.60 26.23
CA ALA A 104 18.69 11.46 27.59
C ALA A 104 20.13 10.91 27.59
N GLY A 105 20.43 9.88 26.78
CA GLY A 105 21.78 9.29 26.69
C GLY A 105 22.85 10.25 26.15
N THR A 106 22.45 11.25 25.35
CA THR A 106 23.36 12.28 24.81
C THR A 106 23.74 13.34 25.87
N LYS A 107 22.94 13.52 26.93
CA LYS A 107 23.20 14.51 27.99
C LYS A 107 24.06 13.98 29.14
N GLU A 108 24.18 12.67 29.29
CA GLU A 108 24.95 12.03 30.36
C GLU A 108 26.43 11.80 29.99
N SER A 109 26.81 12.08 28.74
CA SER A 109 28.15 11.83 28.17
C SER A 109 28.94 13.12 27.85
N ALA A 110 28.49 14.28 28.35
CA ALA A 110 29.18 15.57 28.28
C ALA A 110 29.47 16.11 29.69
#